data_AF-A0A2H0KG98-F1
#
_entry.id   AF-A0A2H0KG98-F1
#
_cell.length_a   1.000
_cell.length_b   1.000
_cell.length_c   1.000
_cell.angle_alpha   90.00
_cell.angle_beta   90.00
_cell.angle_gamma   90.00
#
_symmetry.space_group_name_H-M   'P 1'
#
loop_
_entity.id
_entity.type
_entity.pdbx_description
1 polymer ?
#
loop_
_entity_poly.entity_id
_entity_poly.type
_entity_poly.pdbx_seq_one_letter_code
_entity_poly.pdbx_strand_id
1 'polypeptide(L)'
;MDISAFITFSVEFVLFTLIFLFLNTPAAKKICQRKKSYLVLITGILFAQIVAILFIKNEVGDVFLFSKAGHYLRLKLDFYEFDSTHSQFPFFPFLIYFHALGNFLAENIGFFTFSFYLKLLLLLPCVYLLSYQINRNLSSLPIESKRVAQLQFLASPLTYAIILFHGQVDVVLLVFFVFSVKFLLRHERSYQNLLIGSFFFACSILAKTWSIIFFPVLMKFQKNITKTTILIIITILLLAADIYLYTVTVYYTKLSNVLLALIKPGGPVGIWGVTYILSSLPKVINW
;
A
#
# COMPACT_ATOMS: atom_id res chain seq x y z
N MET A 1 -16.25 18.88 -3.16
CA MET A 1 -16.76 17.54 -3.51
C MET A 1 -18.14 17.70 -4.10
N ASP A 2 -18.41 17.08 -5.25
CA ASP A 2 -19.75 17.09 -5.87
C ASP A 2 -20.77 16.44 -4.92
N ILE A 3 -22.00 16.96 -4.89
CA ILE A 3 -23.13 16.43 -4.12
C ILE A 3 -23.33 14.94 -4.46
N SER A 4 -23.18 14.56 -5.73
CA SER A 4 -23.28 13.15 -6.12
C SER A 4 -22.23 12.28 -5.43
N ALA A 5 -20.98 12.74 -5.33
CA ALA A 5 -19.90 11.99 -4.69
C ALA A 5 -20.11 11.89 -3.17
N PHE A 6 -20.66 12.94 -2.54
CA PHE A 6 -21.02 12.92 -1.13
C PHE A 6 -22.14 11.92 -0.82
N ILE A 7 -23.17 11.87 -1.65
CA ILE A 7 -24.29 10.93 -1.50
C ILE A 7 -23.79 9.50 -1.69
N THR A 8 -23.01 9.22 -2.74
CA THR A 8 -22.40 7.90 -2.98
C THR A 8 -21.58 7.46 -1.76
N PHE A 9 -20.68 8.33 -1.27
CA PHE A 9 -19.91 8.05 -0.06
C PHE A 9 -20.80 7.72 1.13
N SER A 10 -21.81 8.55 1.40
CA SER A 10 -22.67 8.40 2.58
C SER A 10 -23.46 7.08 2.55
N VAL A 11 -24.02 6.73 1.39
CA VAL A 11 -24.79 5.48 1.21
C VAL A 11 -23.88 4.27 1.39
N GLU A 12 -22.72 4.25 0.72
CA GLU A 12 -21.78 3.14 0.80
C GLU A 12 -21.15 3.01 2.20
N PHE A 13 -20.80 4.13 2.84
CA PHE A 13 -20.28 4.14 4.20
C PHE A 13 -21.28 3.58 5.21
N VAL A 14 -22.56 3.98 5.11
CA VAL A 14 -23.63 3.43 5.95
C VAL A 14 -23.81 1.94 5.67
N LEU A 15 -23.82 1.51 4.40
CA LEU A 15 -23.91 0.09 4.03
C LEU A 15 -22.80 -0.73 4.68
N PHE A 16 -21.54 -0.33 4.54
CA PHE A 16 -20.41 -1.04 5.14
C PHE A 16 -20.45 -1.00 6.67
N THR A 17 -20.88 0.11 7.26
CA THR A 17 -21.10 0.22 8.71
C THR A 17 -22.15 -0.79 9.19
N LEU A 18 -23.29 -0.92 8.51
CA LEU A 18 -24.33 -1.88 8.88
C LEU A 18 -23.85 -3.33 8.74
N ILE A 19 -23.12 -3.65 7.67
CA ILE A 19 -22.51 -4.98 7.50
C ILE A 19 -21.52 -5.26 8.64
N PHE A 20 -20.65 -4.28 8.96
CA PHE A 20 -19.68 -4.40 10.04
C PHE A 20 -20.36 -4.61 11.41
N LEU A 21 -21.42 -3.85 11.71
CA LEU A 21 -22.20 -4.01 12.94
C LEU A 21 -22.88 -5.38 13.01
N PHE A 22 -23.46 -5.86 11.91
CA PHE A 22 -24.02 -7.21 11.83
C PHE A 22 -22.96 -8.28 12.14
N LEU A 23 -21.74 -8.14 11.60
CA LEU A 23 -20.64 -9.08 11.83
C LEU A 23 -20.17 -9.12 13.30
N ASN A 24 -20.48 -8.12 14.12
CA ASN A 24 -20.22 -8.13 15.56
C ASN A 24 -21.24 -8.94 16.37
N THR A 25 -22.32 -9.41 15.76
CA THR A 25 -23.38 -10.15 16.47
C THR A 25 -23.04 -11.63 16.68
N PRO A 26 -23.63 -12.30 17.68
CA PRO A 26 -23.54 -13.76 17.83
C PRO A 26 -24.10 -14.54 16.62
N ALA A 27 -25.11 -13.96 15.94
CA ALA A 27 -25.70 -14.56 14.74
C ALA A 27 -24.68 -14.69 13.60
N ALA A 28 -23.85 -13.68 13.39
CA ALA A 28 -22.79 -13.72 12.38
C ALA A 28 -21.78 -14.83 12.65
N LYS A 29 -21.38 -15.04 13.91
CA LYS A 29 -20.50 -16.17 14.30
C LYS A 29 -21.14 -17.51 13.96
N LYS A 30 -22.42 -17.71 14.30
CA LYS A 30 -23.18 -18.93 13.98
C LYS A 30 -23.25 -19.20 12.48
N ILE A 31 -23.46 -18.16 11.66
CA ILE A 31 -23.46 -18.27 10.19
C ILE A 31 -22.06 -18.65 9.68
N CYS A 32 -21.01 -18.02 10.22
CA CYS A 32 -19.63 -18.22 9.79
C CYS A 32 -19.02 -19.57 10.21
N GLN A 33 -19.67 -20.34 11.09
CA GLN A 33 -19.29 -21.73 11.37
C GLN A 33 -19.32 -22.58 10.09
N ARG A 34 -20.31 -22.35 9.22
CA ARG A 34 -20.45 -23.06 7.94
C ARG A 34 -19.54 -22.45 6.88
N LYS A 35 -18.65 -23.26 6.30
CA LYS A 35 -17.70 -22.82 5.26
C LYS A 35 -18.43 -22.20 4.06
N LYS A 36 -19.52 -22.83 3.58
CA LYS A 36 -20.29 -22.33 2.43
C LYS A 36 -20.87 -20.94 2.70
N SER A 37 -21.49 -20.72 3.85
CA SER A 37 -22.05 -19.42 4.24
C SER A 37 -20.96 -18.34 4.34
N TYR A 38 -19.81 -18.68 4.95
CA TYR A 38 -18.66 -17.79 4.99
C TYR A 38 -18.15 -17.41 3.58
N LEU A 39 -18.05 -18.37 2.66
CA LEU A 39 -17.61 -18.11 1.28
C LEU A 39 -18.60 -17.21 0.52
N VAL A 40 -19.90 -17.38 0.75
CA VAL A 40 -20.92 -16.49 0.18
C VAL A 40 -20.77 -15.08 0.74
N LEU A 41 -20.58 -14.92 2.06
CA LEU A 41 -20.41 -13.61 2.70
C LEU A 41 -19.16 -12.88 2.22
N ILE A 42 -18.00 -13.55 2.15
CA ILE A 42 -16.77 -12.90 1.70
C ILE A 42 -16.87 -12.48 0.23
N THR A 43 -17.45 -13.34 -0.61
CA THR A 43 -17.67 -13.02 -2.03
C THR A 43 -18.65 -11.87 -2.19
N GLY A 44 -19.73 -11.85 -1.40
CA GLY A 44 -20.72 -10.78 -1.39
C GLY A 44 -20.12 -9.44 -0.96
N ILE A 45 -19.29 -9.42 0.08
CA ILE A 45 -18.59 -8.20 0.53
C ILE A 45 -17.61 -7.70 -0.53
N LEU A 46 -16.79 -8.60 -1.12
CA LEU A 46 -15.87 -8.22 -2.19
C LEU A 46 -16.61 -7.68 -3.41
N PHE A 47 -17.72 -8.32 -3.79
CA PHE A 47 -18.56 -7.85 -4.89
C PHE A 47 -19.15 -6.47 -4.58
N ALA A 48 -19.69 -6.25 -3.39
CA ALA A 48 -20.19 -4.94 -2.96
C ALA A 48 -19.10 -3.86 -3.00
N GLN A 49 -17.87 -4.19 -2.61
CA GLN A 49 -16.73 -3.28 -2.70
C GLN A 49 -16.32 -2.96 -4.14
N ILE A 50 -16.33 -3.95 -5.04
CA ILE A 50 -16.06 -3.72 -6.47
C ILE A 50 -17.13 -2.81 -7.08
N VAL A 51 -18.40 -3.05 -6.74
CA VAL A 51 -19.53 -2.20 -7.16
C VAL A 51 -19.36 -0.78 -6.61
N ALA A 52 -18.99 -0.62 -5.34
CA ALA A 52 -18.71 0.69 -4.75
C ALA A 52 -17.57 1.43 -5.50
N ILE A 53 -16.46 0.74 -5.77
CA ILE A 53 -15.34 1.28 -6.54
C ILE A 53 -15.78 1.75 -7.93
N LEU A 54 -16.69 1.02 -8.59
CA LEU A 54 -17.22 1.37 -9.91
C LEU A 54 -17.97 2.71 -9.90
N PHE A 55 -18.65 3.05 -8.81
CA PHE A 55 -19.36 4.33 -8.67
C PHE A 55 -18.43 5.50 -8.36
N ILE A 56 -17.20 5.26 -7.89
CA ILE A 56 -16.25 6.32 -7.55
C ILE A 56 -15.36 6.67 -8.75
N LYS A 57 -15.92 7.48 -9.65
CA LYS A 57 -15.25 7.90 -10.89
C LYS A 57 -14.23 9.03 -10.69
N ASN A 58 -14.43 9.88 -9.69
CA ASN A 58 -13.65 11.10 -9.52
C ASN A 58 -12.24 10.83 -8.97
N GLU A 59 -11.25 11.47 -9.57
CA GLU A 59 -9.87 11.49 -9.11
C GLU A 59 -9.67 12.77 -8.29
N VAL A 60 -9.61 12.65 -6.97
CA VAL A 60 -9.47 13.78 -6.04
C VAL A 60 -8.32 13.52 -5.09
N GLY A 61 -7.57 14.58 -4.75
CA GLY A 61 -6.42 14.48 -3.83
C GLY A 61 -5.35 13.54 -4.36
N ASP A 62 -4.91 12.61 -3.52
CA ASP A 62 -3.82 11.66 -3.80
C ASP A 62 -4.07 10.83 -5.08
N VAL A 63 -5.32 10.43 -5.35
CA VAL A 63 -5.65 9.66 -6.56
C VAL A 63 -5.33 10.44 -7.84
N PHE A 64 -5.58 11.75 -7.85
CA PHE A 64 -5.27 12.60 -9.00
C PHE A 64 -3.75 12.77 -9.18
N LEU A 65 -3.02 12.90 -8.07
CA LEU A 65 -1.56 12.93 -8.08
C LEU A 65 -0.98 11.62 -8.65
N PHE A 66 -1.51 10.47 -8.22
CA PHE A 66 -1.11 9.14 -8.70
C PHE A 66 -1.43 8.95 -10.19
N SER A 67 -2.62 9.38 -10.61
CA SER A 67 -3.05 9.37 -12.01
C SER A 67 -2.07 10.14 -12.89
N LYS A 68 -1.76 11.39 -12.51
CA LYS A 68 -0.77 12.23 -13.20
C LYS A 68 0.59 11.56 -13.27
N ALA A 69 1.14 11.10 -12.15
CA ALA A 69 2.46 10.46 -12.15
C ALA A 69 2.53 9.30 -13.16
N GLY A 70 1.50 8.44 -13.17
CA GLY A 70 1.41 7.34 -14.14
C GLY A 70 1.26 7.82 -15.59
N HIS A 71 0.49 8.87 -15.83
CA HIS A 71 0.31 9.47 -17.16
C HIS A 71 1.63 10.05 -17.71
N TYR A 72 2.38 10.83 -16.91
CA TYR A 72 3.67 11.39 -17.31
C TYR A 72 4.69 10.30 -17.62
N LEU A 73 4.77 9.24 -16.79
CA LEU A 73 5.67 8.11 -17.06
C LEU A 73 5.35 7.45 -18.41
N ARG A 74 4.08 7.30 -18.77
CA ARG A 74 3.68 6.74 -20.08
C ARG A 74 4.11 7.59 -21.26
N LEU A 75 4.14 8.91 -21.09
CA LEU A 75 4.68 9.85 -22.07
C LEU A 75 6.21 9.95 -22.03
N LYS A 76 6.87 9.15 -21.18
CA LYS A 76 8.31 9.21 -20.89
C LYS A 76 8.76 10.59 -20.41
N LEU A 77 7.89 11.31 -19.73
CA LEU A 77 8.18 12.62 -19.16
C LEU A 77 8.55 12.47 -17.68
N ASP A 78 9.58 13.19 -17.24
CA ASP A 78 10.01 13.15 -15.85
C ASP A 78 9.01 13.87 -14.92
N PHE A 79 8.19 13.10 -14.23
CA PHE A 79 7.24 13.62 -13.24
C PHE A 79 7.92 14.37 -12.09
N TYR A 80 9.12 13.94 -11.64
CA TYR A 80 9.82 14.60 -10.53
C TYR A 80 10.38 15.98 -10.90
N GLU A 81 10.65 16.23 -12.18
CA GLU A 81 10.99 17.58 -12.66
C GLU A 81 9.78 18.50 -12.53
N PHE A 82 8.59 18.05 -12.95
CA PHE A 82 7.35 18.84 -12.82
C PHE A 82 6.93 19.04 -11.36
N ASP A 83 7.10 18.02 -10.52
CA ASP A 83 6.78 18.08 -9.08
C ASP A 83 7.88 18.75 -8.24
N SER A 84 9.01 19.16 -8.83
CA SER A 84 10.14 19.75 -8.09
C SER A 84 9.76 20.99 -7.27
N THR A 85 8.78 21.76 -7.74
CA THR A 85 8.29 23.01 -7.15
C THR A 85 7.33 22.80 -5.98
N HIS A 86 6.48 21.78 -6.04
CA HIS A 86 5.42 21.53 -5.05
C HIS A 86 5.70 20.33 -4.16
N SER A 87 6.46 19.35 -4.68
CA SER A 87 6.94 18.14 -4.00
C SER A 87 5.82 17.37 -3.33
N GLN A 88 4.74 17.19 -4.08
CA GLN A 88 3.53 16.52 -3.66
C GLN A 88 3.70 15.00 -3.63
N PHE A 89 4.73 14.46 -4.30
CA PHE A 89 5.02 13.02 -4.38
C PHE A 89 6.36 12.65 -3.72
N PRO A 90 6.45 12.62 -2.38
CA PRO A 90 7.67 12.30 -1.63
C PRO A 90 7.91 10.79 -1.51
N PHE A 91 7.79 10.08 -2.64
CA PHE A 91 7.87 8.62 -2.70
C PHE A 91 8.85 8.17 -3.79
N PHE A 92 9.29 6.91 -3.69
CA PHE A 92 10.09 6.30 -4.75
C PHE A 92 9.23 6.05 -6.01
N PRO A 93 9.85 5.95 -7.20
CA PRO A 93 9.14 5.72 -8.46
C PRO A 93 8.30 4.45 -8.53
N PHE A 94 8.57 3.46 -7.68
CA PHE A 94 7.96 2.13 -7.69
C PHE A 94 6.44 2.08 -7.95
N LEU A 95 5.63 2.92 -7.28
CA LEU A 95 4.17 2.91 -7.52
C LEU A 95 3.78 3.57 -8.84
N ILE A 96 4.61 4.46 -9.40
CA ILE A 96 4.35 5.13 -10.68
C ILE A 96 4.21 4.10 -11.81
N TYR A 97 4.94 2.99 -11.80
CA TYR A 97 4.78 1.93 -12.80
C TYR A 97 3.39 1.29 -12.77
N PHE A 98 2.85 1.04 -11.57
CA PHE A 98 1.48 0.53 -11.42
C PHE A 98 0.45 1.58 -11.80
N HIS A 99 0.72 2.86 -11.51
CA HIS A 99 -0.16 3.94 -11.94
C HIS A 99 -0.15 4.12 -13.47
N ALA A 100 1.00 3.94 -14.11
CA ALA A 100 1.12 3.92 -15.56
C ALA A 100 0.31 2.76 -16.14
N LEU A 101 0.41 1.56 -15.58
CA LEU A 101 -0.44 0.43 -15.99
C LEU A 101 -1.93 0.75 -15.84
N GLY A 102 -2.34 1.36 -14.73
CA GLY A 102 -3.73 1.78 -14.51
C GLY A 102 -4.23 2.76 -15.57
N ASN A 103 -3.41 3.74 -15.95
CA ASN A 103 -3.73 4.69 -17.02
C ASN A 103 -3.83 3.99 -18.39
N PHE A 104 -2.89 3.08 -18.67
CA PHE A 104 -2.92 2.28 -19.90
C PHE A 104 -4.21 1.47 -20.00
N LEU A 105 -4.63 0.81 -18.91
CA LEU A 105 -5.88 0.05 -18.88
C LEU A 105 -7.12 0.94 -19.03
N ALA A 106 -7.12 2.13 -18.42
CA ALA A 106 -8.21 3.09 -18.55
C ALA A 106 -8.41 3.57 -19.99
N GLU A 107 -7.33 3.91 -20.68
CA GLU A 107 -7.39 4.37 -22.07
C GLU A 107 -7.74 3.26 -23.07
N ASN A 108 -7.25 2.04 -22.87
CA ASN A 108 -7.43 0.95 -23.84
C ASN A 108 -8.74 0.17 -23.65
N ILE A 109 -9.24 0.02 -22.42
CA ILE A 109 -10.49 -0.71 -22.15
C ILE A 109 -11.69 0.26 -22.21
N GLY A 110 -11.48 1.56 -21.96
CA GLY A 110 -12.46 2.64 -22.16
C GLY A 110 -13.70 2.62 -21.24
N PHE A 111 -14.02 1.50 -20.62
CA PHE A 111 -15.19 1.33 -19.75
C PHE A 111 -14.93 1.72 -18.29
N PHE A 112 -13.68 1.59 -17.83
CA PHE A 112 -13.29 1.86 -16.44
C PHE A 112 -12.25 2.98 -16.35
N THR A 113 -12.29 3.76 -15.26
CA THR A 113 -11.37 4.88 -15.02
C THR A 113 -10.06 4.43 -14.37
N PHE A 114 -9.04 5.29 -14.35
CA PHE A 114 -7.81 5.04 -13.57
C PHE A 114 -8.14 4.80 -12.08
N SER A 115 -9.02 5.61 -11.49
CA SER A 115 -9.51 5.43 -10.11
C SER A 115 -10.02 4.01 -9.85
N PHE A 116 -10.79 3.43 -10.78
CA PHE A 116 -11.26 2.05 -10.68
C PHE A 116 -10.10 1.05 -10.60
N TYR A 117 -9.15 1.11 -11.52
CA TYR A 117 -8.02 0.18 -11.55
C TYR A 117 -7.09 0.32 -10.34
N LEU A 118 -6.83 1.55 -9.91
CA LEU A 118 -6.07 1.80 -8.69
C LEU A 118 -6.75 1.13 -7.50
N LYS A 119 -8.03 1.39 -7.29
CA LYS A 119 -8.76 0.86 -6.13
C LYS A 119 -8.97 -0.65 -6.20
N LEU A 120 -9.09 -1.22 -7.40
CA LEU A 120 -9.10 -2.66 -7.60
C LEU A 120 -7.76 -3.30 -7.20
N LEU A 121 -6.64 -2.65 -7.55
CA LEU A 121 -5.31 -3.03 -7.08
C LEU A 121 -5.19 -2.91 -5.55
N LEU A 122 -5.77 -1.88 -4.93
CA LEU A 122 -5.78 -1.78 -3.47
C LEU A 122 -6.68 -2.84 -2.81
N LEU A 123 -7.79 -3.20 -3.44
CA LEU A 123 -8.74 -4.17 -2.89
C LEU A 123 -8.22 -5.61 -2.96
N LEU A 124 -7.90 -6.10 -4.15
CA LEU A 124 -7.70 -7.53 -4.37
C LEU A 124 -6.34 -8.04 -3.87
N PRO A 125 -5.19 -7.56 -4.38
CA PRO A 125 -3.91 -8.04 -3.89
C PRO A 125 -3.52 -7.46 -2.52
N CYS A 126 -4.10 -6.34 -2.07
CA CYS A 126 -3.72 -5.73 -0.80
C CYS A 126 -4.71 -6.00 0.34
N VAL A 127 -5.90 -5.40 0.31
CA VAL A 127 -6.91 -5.54 1.37
C VAL A 127 -7.33 -7.01 1.56
N TYR A 128 -7.67 -7.72 0.48
CA TYR A 128 -8.06 -9.12 0.60
C TYR A 128 -6.91 -10.01 1.08
N LEU A 129 -5.68 -9.79 0.62
CA LEU A 129 -4.53 -10.56 1.07
C LEU A 129 -4.23 -10.35 2.56
N LEU A 130 -4.29 -9.10 3.05
CA LEU A 130 -4.19 -8.80 4.49
C LEU A 130 -5.32 -9.47 5.27
N SER A 131 -6.56 -9.38 4.78
CA SER A 131 -7.72 -10.04 5.39
C SER A 131 -7.53 -11.56 5.50
N TYR A 132 -6.92 -12.17 4.49
CA TYR A 132 -6.63 -13.59 4.46
C TYR A 132 -5.54 -13.96 5.48
N GLN A 133 -4.53 -13.11 5.67
CA GLN A 133 -3.53 -13.30 6.73
C GLN A 133 -4.17 -13.26 8.13
N ILE A 134 -5.18 -12.41 8.37
CA ILE A 134 -5.92 -12.40 9.66
C ILE A 134 -6.51 -13.78 9.95
N ASN A 135 -7.19 -14.39 8.98
CA ASN A 135 -7.81 -15.71 9.15
C ASN A 135 -6.77 -16.83 9.35
N ARG A 136 -5.60 -16.72 8.71
CA ARG A 136 -4.54 -17.73 8.81
C ARG A 136 -3.71 -17.63 10.08
N ASN A 137 -3.43 -16.43 10.56
CA ASN A 137 -2.44 -16.21 11.62
C ASN A 137 -3.05 -16.15 13.03
N LEU A 138 -4.38 -16.02 13.17
CA LEU A 138 -5.07 -16.09 14.46
C LEU A 138 -5.27 -17.55 14.92
N SER A 139 -4.17 -18.31 15.05
CA SER A 139 -4.19 -19.77 15.32
C SER A 139 -4.99 -20.15 16.59
N SER A 140 -4.95 -19.32 17.63
CA SER A 140 -5.58 -19.55 18.93
C SER A 140 -7.10 -19.38 18.98
N LEU A 141 -7.72 -18.75 17.97
CA LEU A 141 -9.16 -18.51 17.97
C LEU A 141 -9.96 -19.68 17.37
N PRO A 142 -11.25 -19.83 17.71
CA PRO A 142 -12.17 -20.69 16.97
C PRO A 142 -12.28 -20.27 15.49
N ILE A 143 -12.54 -21.23 14.59
CA ILE A 143 -12.55 -20.99 13.14
C ILE A 143 -13.58 -19.93 12.72
N GLU A 144 -14.75 -19.91 13.36
CA GLU A 144 -15.80 -18.93 13.14
C GLU A 144 -15.35 -17.52 13.54
N SER A 145 -14.58 -17.38 14.62
CA SER A 145 -14.03 -16.10 15.07
C SER A 145 -12.99 -15.57 14.09
N LYS A 146 -12.13 -16.44 13.54
CA LYS A 146 -11.16 -16.06 12.50
C LYS A 146 -11.83 -15.58 11.23
N ARG A 147 -12.87 -16.30 10.80
CA ARG A 147 -13.69 -15.96 9.63
C ARG A 147 -14.41 -14.63 9.83
N VAL A 148 -15.06 -14.43 10.97
CA VAL A 148 -15.71 -13.16 11.30
C VAL A 148 -14.69 -12.02 11.34
N ALA A 149 -13.52 -12.20 11.95
CA ALA A 149 -12.48 -11.17 11.99
C ALA A 149 -12.00 -10.77 10.57
N GLN A 150 -11.86 -11.73 9.67
CA GLN A 150 -11.55 -11.45 8.26
C GLN A 150 -12.66 -10.64 7.59
N LEU A 151 -13.93 -11.04 7.75
CA LEU A 151 -15.08 -10.33 7.18
C LEU A 151 -15.21 -8.91 7.77
N GLN A 152 -14.96 -8.74 9.07
CA GLN A 152 -14.99 -7.45 9.75
C GLN A 152 -13.92 -6.51 9.21
N PHE A 153 -12.71 -7.01 8.96
CA PHE A 153 -11.66 -6.22 8.34
C PHE A 153 -12.05 -5.75 6.94
N LEU A 154 -12.64 -6.63 6.13
CA LEU A 154 -13.11 -6.29 4.79
C LEU A 154 -14.26 -5.29 4.83
N ALA A 155 -15.27 -5.51 5.66
CA ALA A 155 -16.45 -4.66 5.76
C ALA A 155 -16.25 -3.40 6.62
N SER A 156 -15.05 -3.18 7.18
CA SER A 156 -14.80 -2.04 8.05
C SER A 156 -15.07 -0.72 7.33
N PRO A 157 -15.84 0.21 7.93
CA PRO A 157 -16.08 1.53 7.34
C PRO A 157 -14.78 2.32 7.16
N LEU A 158 -13.75 2.06 7.98
CA LEU A 158 -12.43 2.68 7.81
C LEU A 158 -11.69 2.13 6.59
N THR A 159 -11.74 0.81 6.37
CA THR A 159 -11.19 0.18 5.15
C THR A 159 -11.84 0.78 3.92
N TYR A 160 -13.17 0.91 3.92
CA TYR A 160 -13.89 1.57 2.84
C TYR A 160 -13.46 3.04 2.68
N ALA A 161 -13.58 3.86 3.72
CA ALA A 161 -13.35 5.30 3.62
C ALA A 161 -11.91 5.64 3.20
N ILE A 162 -10.91 5.04 3.86
CA ILE A 162 -9.51 5.39 3.65
C ILE A 162 -8.95 4.74 2.39
N ILE A 163 -9.22 3.45 2.18
CA ILE A 163 -8.54 2.70 1.11
C ILE A 163 -9.36 2.76 -0.17
N LEU A 164 -10.66 2.48 -0.12
CA LEU A 164 -11.49 2.36 -1.32
C LEU A 164 -12.07 3.70 -1.78
N PHE A 165 -12.52 4.55 -0.87
CA PHE A 165 -13.08 5.86 -1.22
C PHE A 165 -11.95 6.86 -1.50
N HIS A 166 -11.06 7.08 -0.53
CA HIS A 166 -9.92 7.99 -0.69
C HIS A 166 -8.80 7.45 -1.60
N GLY A 167 -8.69 6.13 -1.82
CA GLY A 167 -7.66 5.57 -2.70
C GLY A 167 -6.26 5.52 -2.07
N GLN A 168 -6.18 5.42 -0.73
CA GLN A 168 -4.90 5.53 -0.03
C GLN A 168 -4.00 4.31 -0.24
N VAL A 169 -2.80 4.54 -0.77
CA VAL A 169 -1.82 3.48 -1.12
C VAL A 169 -1.02 2.95 0.08
N ASP A 170 -1.26 3.46 1.29
CA ASP A 170 -0.64 2.97 2.54
C ASP A 170 -0.85 1.45 2.73
N VAL A 171 -1.96 0.92 2.21
CA VAL A 171 -2.23 -0.52 2.28
C VAL A 171 -1.21 -1.36 1.50
N VAL A 172 -0.63 -0.83 0.42
CA VAL A 172 0.42 -1.50 -0.37
C VAL A 172 1.68 -1.65 0.47
N LEU A 173 2.08 -0.57 1.16
CA LEU A 173 3.15 -0.59 2.16
C LEU A 173 2.85 -1.64 3.23
N LEU A 174 1.65 -1.65 3.80
CA LEU A 174 1.31 -2.58 4.89
C LEU A 174 1.41 -4.05 4.47
N VAL A 175 0.97 -4.38 3.25
CA VAL A 175 1.11 -5.74 2.70
C VAL A 175 2.58 -6.15 2.69
N PHE A 176 3.42 -5.35 2.02
CA PHE A 176 4.84 -5.66 1.91
C PHE A 176 5.52 -5.74 3.28
N PHE A 177 5.21 -4.82 4.20
CA PHE A 177 5.72 -4.86 5.55
C PHE A 177 5.33 -6.12 6.32
N VAL A 178 4.04 -6.50 6.30
CA VAL A 178 3.55 -7.71 6.99
C VAL A 178 4.23 -8.97 6.45
N PHE A 179 4.38 -9.09 5.12
CA PHE A 179 5.11 -10.21 4.53
C PHE A 179 6.58 -10.20 4.91
N SER A 180 7.23 -9.04 4.89
CA SER A 180 8.60 -8.88 5.34
C SER A 180 8.79 -9.41 6.76
N VAL A 181 7.99 -8.93 7.70
CA VAL A 181 8.03 -9.34 9.12
C VAL A 181 7.78 -10.84 9.26
N LYS A 182 6.81 -11.38 8.53
CA LYS A 182 6.48 -12.82 8.55
C LYS A 182 7.67 -13.69 8.13
N PHE A 183 8.49 -13.25 7.18
CA PHE A 183 9.66 -14.01 6.76
C PHE A 183 10.89 -13.74 7.63
N LEU A 184 11.16 -12.47 7.98
CA LEU A 184 12.33 -12.08 8.77
C LEU A 184 12.28 -12.57 10.23
N LEU A 185 11.09 -12.69 10.82
CA LEU A 185 10.92 -13.08 12.22
C LEU A 185 10.59 -14.56 12.43
N ARG A 186 10.56 -15.37 11.37
CA ARG A 186 10.37 -16.83 11.50
C ARG A 186 11.49 -17.46 12.32
N HIS A 187 11.13 -18.47 13.12
CA HIS A 187 12.07 -19.23 13.95
C HIS A 187 13.13 -19.95 13.09
N GLU A 188 12.70 -20.50 11.96
CA GLU A 188 13.58 -21.07 10.93
C GLU A 188 14.19 -19.94 10.08
N ARG A 189 15.28 -19.35 10.59
CA ARG A 189 15.99 -18.23 9.96
C ARG A 189 16.88 -18.68 8.80
N SER A 190 16.29 -19.34 7.80
CA SER A 190 16.99 -19.70 6.56
C SER A 190 17.40 -18.46 5.77
N TYR A 191 18.46 -18.57 4.96
CA TYR A 191 18.86 -17.49 4.05
C TYR A 191 17.75 -17.17 3.04
N GLN A 192 16.98 -18.16 2.60
CA GLN A 192 15.84 -17.93 1.70
C GLN A 192 14.79 -17.01 2.35
N ASN A 193 14.42 -17.26 3.60
CA ASN A 193 13.48 -16.39 4.33
C ASN A 193 14.05 -14.98 4.52
N LEU A 194 15.36 -14.86 4.76
CA LEU A 194 16.03 -13.56 4.84
C LEU A 194 15.96 -12.80 3.51
N LEU A 195 16.27 -13.45 2.38
CA LEU A 195 16.21 -12.83 1.06
C LEU A 195 14.79 -12.34 0.73
N ILE A 196 13.79 -13.21 0.88
CA ILE A 196 12.39 -12.88 0.60
C ILE A 196 11.89 -11.76 1.54
N GLY A 197 12.20 -11.86 2.83
CA GLY A 197 11.82 -10.87 3.82
C GLY A 197 12.46 -9.49 3.59
N SER A 198 13.73 -9.47 3.16
CA SER A 198 14.45 -8.24 2.81
C SER A 198 13.92 -7.61 1.53
N PHE A 199 13.60 -8.44 0.52
CA PHE A 199 12.95 -7.97 -0.71
C PHE A 199 11.61 -7.29 -0.40
N PHE A 200 10.74 -7.94 0.37
CA PHE A 200 9.47 -7.35 0.78
C PHE A 200 9.66 -6.10 1.64
N PHE A 201 10.69 -6.04 2.49
CA PHE A 201 10.97 -4.83 3.26
C PHE A 201 11.32 -3.65 2.35
N ALA A 202 12.17 -3.89 1.36
CA ALA A 202 12.55 -2.89 0.37
C ALA A 202 11.34 -2.43 -0.46
N CYS A 203 10.50 -3.36 -0.95
CA CYS A 203 9.25 -3.02 -1.63
C CYS A 203 8.30 -2.19 -0.75
N SER A 204 8.30 -2.41 0.56
CA SER A 204 7.53 -1.62 1.51
C SER A 204 8.01 -0.16 1.56
N ILE A 205 9.32 0.06 1.61
CA ILE A 205 9.95 1.39 1.57
C ILE A 205 9.73 2.06 0.21
N LEU A 206 9.84 1.29 -0.87
CA LEU A 206 9.58 1.74 -2.24
C LEU A 206 8.12 2.20 -2.41
N ALA A 207 7.16 1.45 -1.86
CA ALA A 207 5.75 1.82 -1.91
C ALA A 207 5.49 3.13 -1.17
N LYS A 208 6.02 3.27 0.05
CA LYS A 208 6.10 4.54 0.77
C LYS A 208 7.30 4.53 1.71
N THR A 209 7.98 5.67 1.79
CA THR A 209 9.24 5.82 2.55
C THR A 209 9.10 5.52 4.05
N TRP A 210 7.88 5.45 4.59
CA TRP A 210 7.61 5.37 6.03
C TRP A 210 8.09 4.07 6.67
N SER A 211 8.09 2.94 5.96
CA SER A 211 8.53 1.66 6.53
C SER A 211 9.98 1.66 6.99
N ILE A 212 10.79 2.59 6.50
CA ILE A 212 12.20 2.71 6.87
C ILE A 212 12.40 2.99 8.37
N ILE A 213 11.40 3.56 9.07
CA ILE A 213 11.46 3.79 10.52
C ILE A 213 11.62 2.47 11.31
N PHE A 214 11.17 1.34 10.75
CA PHE A 214 11.29 0.03 11.36
C PHE A 214 12.64 -0.64 11.06
N PHE A 215 13.49 -0.04 10.23
CA PHE A 215 14.76 -0.62 9.82
C PHE A 215 15.71 -0.91 11.00
N PRO A 216 15.92 0.02 11.96
CA PRO A 216 16.78 -0.26 13.13
C PRO A 216 16.26 -1.45 13.96
N VAL A 217 14.94 -1.57 14.09
CA VAL A 217 14.30 -2.68 14.81
C VAL A 217 14.56 -4.00 14.07
N LEU A 218 14.33 -4.05 12.76
CA LEU A 218 14.57 -5.26 11.96
C LEU A 218 16.04 -5.69 11.94
N MET A 219 16.98 -4.74 11.89
CA MET A 219 18.41 -5.00 12.03
C MET A 219 18.75 -5.64 13.38
N LYS A 220 18.22 -5.08 14.48
CA LYS A 220 18.41 -5.63 15.84
C LYS A 220 17.88 -7.06 15.96
N PHE A 221 16.76 -7.38 15.29
CA PHE A 221 16.17 -8.72 15.33
C PHE A 221 17.01 -9.80 14.63
N GLN A 222 17.87 -9.44 13.68
CA GLN A 222 18.69 -10.42 12.95
C GLN A 222 19.72 -11.10 13.85
N LYS A 223 20.24 -10.41 14.87
CA LYS A 223 21.26 -10.89 15.85
C LYS A 223 22.60 -11.34 15.25
N ASN A 224 22.78 -11.30 13.93
CA ASN A 224 23.96 -11.80 13.22
C ASN A 224 24.38 -10.77 12.17
N ILE A 225 25.67 -10.38 12.18
CA ILE A 225 26.19 -9.32 11.31
C ILE A 225 26.01 -9.64 9.83
N THR A 226 26.28 -10.86 9.39
CA THR A 226 26.10 -11.28 7.99
C THR A 226 24.65 -11.13 7.55
N LYS A 227 23.69 -11.54 8.38
CA LYS A 227 22.26 -11.41 8.08
C LYS A 227 21.82 -9.95 8.03
N THR A 228 22.31 -9.13 8.94
CA THR A 228 22.09 -7.68 8.95
C THR A 228 22.66 -7.05 7.68
N THR A 229 23.88 -7.41 7.27
CA THR A 229 24.51 -6.92 6.04
C THR A 229 23.72 -7.30 4.80
N ILE A 230 23.22 -8.54 4.71
CA ILE A 230 22.35 -8.97 3.59
C ILE A 230 21.07 -8.13 3.52
N LEU A 231 20.40 -7.92 4.66
CA LEU A 231 19.21 -7.07 4.73
C LEU A 231 19.50 -5.65 4.22
N ILE A 232 20.63 -5.06 4.64
CA ILE A 232 21.05 -3.72 4.19
C ILE A 232 21.32 -3.71 2.68
N ILE A 233 22.14 -4.64 2.20
CA ILE A 233 22.53 -4.69 0.79
C ILE A 233 21.31 -4.85 -0.11
N ILE A 234 20.41 -5.78 0.19
CA ILE A 234 19.19 -5.99 -0.62
C ILE A 234 18.31 -4.75 -0.62
N THR A 235 18.15 -4.11 0.54
CA THR A 235 17.35 -2.89 0.65
C THR A 235 17.94 -1.79 -0.23
N ILE A 236 19.22 -1.47 -0.05
CA ILE A 236 19.90 -0.43 -0.84
C ILE A 236 19.88 -0.76 -2.34
N LEU A 237 20.17 -2.00 -2.72
CA LEU A 237 20.18 -2.43 -4.12
C LEU A 237 18.82 -2.24 -4.79
N LEU A 238 17.72 -2.61 -4.11
CA LEU A 238 16.37 -2.44 -4.68
C LEU A 238 15.95 -0.98 -4.75
N LEU A 239 16.28 -0.17 -3.74
CA LEU A 239 16.03 1.28 -3.78
C LEU A 239 16.80 1.94 -4.93
N ALA A 240 18.08 1.59 -5.10
CA ALA A 240 18.91 2.11 -6.18
C ALA A 240 18.42 1.62 -7.55
N ALA A 241 18.02 0.35 -7.66
CA ALA A 241 17.49 -0.22 -8.89
C ALA A 241 16.18 0.44 -9.33
N ASP A 242 15.28 0.77 -8.40
CA ASP A 242 14.02 1.47 -8.72
C ASP A 242 14.27 2.87 -9.27
N ILE A 243 15.16 3.64 -8.62
CA ILE A 243 15.56 4.97 -9.09
C ILE A 243 16.24 4.87 -10.46
N TYR A 244 17.18 3.93 -10.63
CA TYR A 244 17.89 3.72 -11.89
C TYR A 244 16.93 3.34 -13.01
N LEU A 245 16.00 2.41 -12.77
CA LEU A 245 15.00 2.00 -13.75
C LEU A 245 14.15 3.20 -14.18
N TYR A 246 13.76 4.04 -13.22
CA TYR A 246 12.98 5.23 -13.55
C TYR A 246 13.80 6.18 -14.43
N THR A 247 15.06 6.42 -14.06
CA THR A 247 15.89 7.39 -14.77
C THR A 247 16.25 7.01 -16.19
N VAL A 248 16.32 5.71 -16.49
CA VAL A 248 16.51 5.24 -17.87
C VAL A 248 15.21 5.16 -18.68
N THR A 249 14.04 5.20 -18.01
CA THR A 249 12.72 5.06 -18.67
C THR A 249 12.14 6.40 -19.13
N VAL A 250 12.45 7.49 -18.43
CA VAL A 250 11.97 8.85 -18.75
C VAL A 250 13.05 9.71 -19.41
N TYR A 251 12.63 10.66 -20.24
CA TYR A 251 13.50 11.65 -20.84
C TYR A 251 13.91 12.74 -19.84
N TYR A 252 15.17 13.19 -19.95
CA TYR A 252 15.72 14.37 -19.26
C TYR A 252 15.67 14.34 -17.72
N THR A 253 15.45 13.19 -17.09
CA THR A 253 15.50 13.16 -15.62
C THR A 253 16.91 13.37 -15.10
N LYS A 254 16.99 14.04 -13.95
CA LYS A 254 18.22 14.10 -13.15
C LYS A 254 18.00 13.28 -11.89
N LEU A 255 18.99 12.48 -11.52
CA LEU A 255 18.98 11.73 -10.26
C LEU A 255 18.66 12.64 -9.06
N SER A 256 19.14 13.88 -9.10
CA SER A 256 18.86 14.90 -8.08
C SER A 256 17.37 15.16 -7.89
N ASN A 257 16.55 15.10 -8.94
CA ASN A 257 15.12 15.39 -8.85
C ASN A 257 14.41 14.36 -7.97
N VAL A 258 14.69 13.07 -8.21
CA VAL A 258 14.13 11.97 -7.43
C VAL A 258 14.62 12.05 -5.99
N LEU A 259 15.92 12.27 -5.77
CA LEU A 259 16.49 12.36 -4.42
C LEU A 259 15.93 13.56 -3.64
N LEU A 260 15.81 14.73 -4.27
CA LEU A 260 15.23 15.93 -3.65
C LEU A 260 13.76 15.71 -3.27
N ALA A 261 12.98 15.01 -4.09
CA ALA A 261 11.61 14.67 -3.75
C ALA A 261 11.54 13.73 -2.53
N LEU A 262 12.43 12.74 -2.45
CA LEU A 262 12.46 11.76 -1.35
C LEU A 262 12.85 12.38 0.01
N ILE A 263 13.67 13.42 0.02
CA ILE A 263 14.09 14.11 1.25
C ILE A 263 13.15 15.24 1.66
N LYS A 264 12.22 15.64 0.78
CA LYS A 264 11.19 16.59 1.15
C LYS A 264 10.09 15.87 1.93
N PRO A 265 9.68 16.40 3.08
CA PRO A 265 8.68 15.72 3.87
C PRO A 265 7.29 15.97 3.27
N GLY A 266 6.54 14.89 3.01
CA GLY A 266 5.10 14.96 2.72
C GLY A 266 4.23 15.31 3.93
N GLY A 267 4.84 15.71 5.04
CA GLY A 267 4.25 15.97 6.35
C GLY A 267 5.21 16.80 7.21
N PRO A 268 5.02 16.89 8.54
CA PRO A 268 5.92 17.61 9.44
C PRO A 268 7.42 17.28 9.27
N VAL A 269 8.28 18.28 9.02
CA VAL A 269 9.72 18.06 8.83
C VAL A 269 10.34 17.26 9.99
N GLY A 270 11.18 16.26 9.69
CA GLY A 270 11.97 15.52 10.68
C GLY A 270 11.23 14.43 11.45
N ILE A 271 9.97 14.14 11.12
CA ILE A 271 9.16 13.09 11.79
C ILE A 271 8.88 11.92 10.83
N TRP A 272 9.05 12.09 9.51
CA TRP A 272 8.52 11.15 8.52
C TRP A 272 9.58 10.45 7.66
N GLY A 273 9.51 9.12 7.61
CA GLY A 273 10.23 8.30 6.63
C GLY A 273 11.73 8.55 6.57
N VAL A 274 12.25 8.77 5.36
CA VAL A 274 13.68 9.04 5.12
C VAL A 274 14.13 10.33 5.82
N THR A 275 13.28 11.35 5.89
CA THR A 275 13.63 12.64 6.53
C THR A 275 13.91 12.48 8.02
N TYR A 276 13.18 11.59 8.71
CA TYR A 276 13.44 11.26 10.12
C TYR A 276 14.81 10.62 10.31
N ILE A 277 15.20 9.70 9.43
CA ILE A 277 16.52 9.06 9.51
C ILE A 277 17.62 10.09 9.28
N LEU A 278 17.49 10.90 8.23
CA LEU A 278 18.48 11.93 7.90
C LEU A 278 18.64 12.97 9.03
N SER A 279 17.53 13.39 9.67
CA SER A 279 17.60 14.32 10.80
C SER A 279 18.14 13.69 12.08
N SER A 280 18.05 12.35 12.21
CA SER A 280 18.56 11.61 13.37
C SER A 280 20.03 11.21 13.24
N LEU A 281 20.61 11.32 12.04
CA LEU A 281 22.05 11.15 11.86
C LEU A 281 22.79 12.33 12.51
N PRO A 282 23.90 12.09 13.22
CA PRO A 282 24.71 13.19 13.72
C PRO A 282 25.12 14.07 12.53
N LYS A 283 24.97 15.39 12.68
CA LYS A 283 25.34 16.39 11.67
C LYS A 283 26.87 16.39 11.48
N VAL A 284 27.39 15.36 10.83
CA VAL A 284 28.81 15.19 10.53
C VAL A 284 29.13 15.77 9.14
N ILE A 285 28.10 16.01 8.33
CA ILE A 285 28.23 16.56 6.98
C ILE A 285 27.27 17.74 6.87
N ASN A 286 27.81 18.95 6.96
CA ASN A 286 27.12 20.15 6.48
C ASN A 286 27.10 20.04 4.95
N TRP A 287 25.90 19.82 4.40
CA TRP A 287 25.61 20.04 2.98
C TRP A 287 25.36 21.52 2.74
#